data_AF-A0A7X6TJC1-F1
#
_entry.id   AF-A0A7X6TJC1-F1
#
_cell.length_a   1.000
_cell.length_b   1.000
_cell.length_c   1.000
_cell.angle_alpha   90.00
_cell.angle_beta   90.00
_cell.angle_gamma   90.00
#
_symmetry.space_group_name_H-M   'P 1'
#
loop_
_entity.id
_entity.type
_entity.pdbx_description
1 polymer ?
#
loop_
_entity_poly.entity_id
_entity_poly.type
_entity_poly.pdbx_seq_one_letter_code
_entity_poly.pdbx_strand_id
1 'polypeptide(L)'
;LVEFNRAPFLQPEVVQLVREADIILFAPGSLYTSIIPILQVPGLAAAVRRNHSALKVLVANIWVQTGETDATRDAPDRKFYVSDLIRAYHRNIPGGVDDLFSHVVALDMSDIPGSVLQRYALENKEPIYVDRSRVHALGFGSVEARIFSGEQLRLRGVIQHDPDALAWAVKGLWALHQAGFLDQPERKETLPEPDREAPRHPGERPPPCQRYEAIRARLHYLATDRLPADGRATVAMMEPARRRLIERMIEILWLHPDIPPAHLEFVRGVTLVEPAAWRRCQEWDNIFSFYDPVDRHIKIRQDQADSLGRFEMVFLVALGQSLLGNYAEDKQMAELRADGDTVGRVYRLRVRDSGELASYLDPAAIDAYLQLSRMHPSATEERLYTRVVNPDEGFTPPGLFFGLFYAWYLDNVFAPNIEYKMSIMRNRVTDLIPEQARIVGRRRDTIRFFRERVFRQRVPQFSEKLP
;
A
#
# COMPACT_ATOMS: atom_id res chain seq x y z
N LEU A 1 -6.62 18.66 5.77
CA LEU A 1 -5.71 19.74 6.22
C LEU A 1 -4.36 19.12 6.43
N VAL A 2 -3.33 19.69 5.81
CA VAL A 2 -1.94 19.34 6.06
C VAL A 2 -1.56 20.00 7.38
N GLU A 3 -1.21 19.21 8.40
CA GLU A 3 -0.69 19.73 9.67
C GLU A 3 0.82 19.90 9.53
N PHE A 4 1.28 21.15 9.62
CA PHE A 4 2.70 21.47 9.56
C PHE A 4 3.27 21.61 10.97
N ASN A 5 4.50 21.11 11.18
CA ASN A 5 5.24 21.29 12.45
C ASN A 5 5.41 22.79 12.81
N ARG A 6 5.52 23.64 11.79
CA ARG A 6 5.45 25.09 11.84
C ARG A 6 4.84 25.60 10.54
N ALA A 7 4.22 26.78 10.53
CA ALA A 7 3.69 27.36 9.30
C ALA A 7 4.78 27.39 8.21
N PRO A 8 4.55 26.79 7.02
CA PRO A 8 5.52 26.84 5.94
C PRO A 8 5.77 28.29 5.54
N PHE A 9 7.04 28.63 5.35
CA PHE A 9 7.45 29.96 4.96
C PHE A 9 7.80 29.99 3.48
N LEU A 10 7.10 30.84 2.72
CA LEU A 10 7.46 31.12 1.33
C LEU A 10 8.51 32.23 1.30
N GLN A 11 9.71 31.88 0.82
CA GLN A 11 10.84 32.80 0.68
C GLN A 11 10.47 33.99 -0.23
N PRO A 12 10.71 35.25 0.19
CA PRO A 12 10.44 36.43 -0.63
C PRO A 12 11.15 36.40 -1.99
N GLU A 13 12.34 35.82 -2.07
CA GLU A 13 13.09 35.66 -3.32
C GLU A 13 12.31 34.80 -4.33
N VAL A 14 11.61 33.76 -3.87
CA VAL A 14 10.77 32.91 -4.73
C VAL A 14 9.58 33.71 -5.27
N VAL A 15 8.94 34.53 -4.44
CA VAL A 15 7.84 35.40 -4.87
C VAL A 15 8.31 36.37 -5.95
N GLN A 16 9.51 36.94 -5.77
CA GLN A 16 10.10 37.85 -6.74
C GLN A 16 10.42 37.15 -8.07
N LEU A 17 11.07 35.99 -8.02
CA LEU A 17 11.37 35.18 -9.22
C LEU A 17 10.09 34.78 -9.96
N VAL A 18 9.04 34.37 -9.24
CA VAL A 18 7.75 34.03 -9.86
C VAL A 18 7.11 35.26 -10.51
N ARG A 19 7.27 36.45 -9.92
CA ARG A 19 6.72 37.71 -10.47
C ARG A 19 7.45 38.17 -11.72
N GLU A 20 8.77 37.97 -11.79
CA GLU A 20 9.62 38.40 -12.91
C GLU A 20 9.70 37.36 -14.03
N ALA A 21 9.25 36.12 -13.79
CA ALA A 21 9.32 35.06 -14.78
C ALA A 21 8.51 35.38 -16.05
N ASP A 22 9.13 35.17 -17.22
CA ASP A 22 8.45 35.18 -18.52
C ASP A 22 7.74 33.85 -18.83
N ILE A 23 8.22 32.76 -18.24
CA ILE A 23 7.71 31.40 -18.43
C ILE A 23 7.69 30.69 -17.08
N ILE A 24 6.55 30.10 -16.73
CA ILE A 24 6.38 29.24 -15.55
C ILE A 24 5.97 27.86 -16.06
N LEU A 25 6.84 26.87 -15.84
CA LEU A 25 6.60 25.49 -16.21
C LEU A 25 6.25 24.66 -14.98
N PHE A 26 5.13 23.96 -15.05
CA PHE A 26 4.84 22.85 -14.13
C PHE A 26 5.45 21.61 -14.77
N ALA A 27 6.75 21.45 -14.50
CA ALA A 27 7.61 20.44 -15.10
C ALA A 27 7.10 19.01 -14.81
N PRO A 28 7.43 18.03 -15.68
CA PRO A 28 6.98 16.67 -15.47
C PRO A 28 7.60 16.14 -14.18
N GLY A 29 6.79 15.49 -13.36
CA GLY A 29 7.18 15.01 -12.03
C GLY A 29 5.99 14.32 -11.38
N SER A 30 6.26 13.45 -10.41
CA SER A 30 5.19 12.73 -9.72
C SER A 30 4.15 13.71 -9.16
N LEU A 31 2.89 13.47 -9.51
CA LEU A 31 1.83 14.43 -9.33
C LEU A 31 1.65 14.81 -7.85
N TYR A 32 1.50 13.80 -7.00
CA TYR A 32 1.16 13.96 -5.59
C TYR A 32 2.39 14.10 -4.69
N THR A 33 3.55 13.62 -5.14
CA THR A 33 4.77 13.59 -4.33
C THR A 33 5.79 14.64 -4.73
N SER A 34 5.69 15.24 -5.92
CA SER A 34 6.63 16.28 -6.39
C SER A 34 5.96 17.62 -6.66
N ILE A 35 4.86 17.68 -7.43
CA ILE A 35 4.33 18.98 -7.89
C ILE A 35 3.29 19.58 -6.95
N ILE A 36 2.25 18.82 -6.59
CA ILE A 36 1.19 19.29 -5.69
C ILE A 36 1.75 19.79 -4.34
N PRO A 37 2.70 19.11 -3.67
CA PRO A 37 3.22 19.56 -2.38
C PRO A 37 3.87 20.94 -2.44
N ILE A 38 4.56 21.28 -3.54
CA ILE A 38 5.17 22.60 -3.74
C ILE A 38 4.07 23.67 -3.82
N LEU A 39 3.01 23.42 -4.58
CA LEU A 39 1.91 24.38 -4.77
C LEU A 39 0.99 24.52 -3.55
N GLN A 40 1.09 23.60 -2.59
CA GLN A 40 0.44 23.70 -1.28
C GLN A 40 1.17 24.60 -0.28
N VAL A 41 2.39 25.05 -0.59
CA VAL A 41 3.07 26.09 0.20
C VAL A 41 2.20 27.36 0.20
N PRO A 42 1.75 27.85 1.37
CA PRO A 42 0.87 29.00 1.43
C PRO A 42 1.43 30.22 0.68
N GLY A 43 0.62 30.79 -0.20
CA GLY A 43 0.98 31.97 -0.99
C GLY A 43 1.63 31.69 -2.35
N LEU A 44 2.22 30.51 -2.59
CA LEU A 44 2.93 30.26 -3.85
C LEU A 44 1.99 30.22 -5.05
N ALA A 45 0.92 29.42 -4.97
CA ALA A 45 -0.10 29.36 -6.02
C ALA A 45 -0.71 30.74 -6.31
N ALA A 46 -0.93 31.56 -5.27
CA ALA A 46 -1.43 32.92 -5.44
C ALA A 46 -0.40 33.85 -6.13
N ALA A 47 0.89 33.71 -5.84
CA ALA A 47 1.96 34.44 -6.52
C ALA A 47 2.01 34.09 -8.02
N VAL A 48 1.88 32.80 -8.35
CA VAL A 48 1.84 32.33 -9.75
C VAL A 48 0.63 32.91 -10.50
N ARG A 49 -0.56 32.90 -9.90
CA ARG A 49 -1.77 33.47 -10.52
C ARG A 49 -1.64 34.96 -10.83
N ARG A 50 -1.02 35.72 -9.93
CA ARG A 50 -0.79 37.17 -10.08
C ARG A 50 0.18 37.53 -11.20
N ASN A 51 1.02 36.60 -11.65
CA ASN A 51 1.83 36.82 -12.84
C ASN A 51 0.95 36.61 -14.08
N HIS A 52 0.43 37.71 -14.61
CA HIS A 52 -0.44 37.73 -15.80
C HIS A 52 0.34 37.79 -17.13
N SER A 53 1.63 38.15 -17.08
CA SER A 53 2.50 38.25 -18.26
C SER A 53 3.24 36.96 -18.60
N ALA A 54 3.41 36.06 -17.63
CA ALA A 54 4.09 34.80 -17.85
C ALA A 54 3.27 33.84 -18.72
N LEU A 55 3.95 33.16 -19.64
CA LEU A 55 3.45 31.93 -20.21
C LEU A 55 3.46 30.84 -19.13
N LYS A 56 2.28 30.32 -18.77
CA LYS A 56 2.10 29.31 -17.73
C LYS A 56 1.63 27.98 -18.33
N VAL A 57 2.47 26.96 -18.29
CA VAL A 57 2.25 25.68 -19.01
C VAL A 57 2.48 24.48 -18.10
N LEU A 58 1.54 23.52 -18.13
CA LEU A 58 1.69 22.22 -17.51
C LEU A 58 2.33 21.23 -18.48
N VAL A 59 3.38 20.53 -18.07
CA VAL A 59 3.97 19.44 -18.85
C VAL A 59 3.43 18.13 -18.27
N ALA A 60 2.65 17.39 -19.06
CA ALA A 60 2.04 16.15 -18.63
C ALA A 60 3.08 15.04 -18.43
N ASN A 61 2.87 14.20 -17.43
CA ASN A 61 3.63 12.97 -17.28
C ASN A 61 3.35 12.03 -18.45
N ILE A 62 4.36 11.28 -18.88
CA ILE A 62 4.22 10.31 -19.98
C ILE A 62 3.46 9.08 -19.48
N TRP A 63 3.77 8.63 -18.25
CA TRP A 63 3.34 7.35 -17.70
C TRP A 63 2.43 7.54 -16.49
N VAL A 64 1.44 6.65 -16.40
CA VAL A 64 0.71 6.35 -15.18
C VAL A 64 1.68 5.82 -14.12
N GLN A 65 1.51 6.28 -12.88
CA GLN A 65 2.28 5.83 -11.72
C GLN A 65 1.37 5.09 -10.76
N THR A 66 1.71 3.84 -10.46
CA THR A 66 0.95 2.98 -9.54
C THR A 66 0.82 3.64 -8.17
N GLY A 67 -0.41 3.70 -7.64
CA GLY A 67 -0.74 4.37 -6.38
C GLY A 67 -0.85 5.90 -6.46
N GLU A 68 -0.55 6.52 -7.60
CA GLU A 68 -0.70 7.97 -7.82
C GLU A 68 -1.73 8.27 -8.91
N THR A 69 -1.53 7.77 -10.14
CA THR A 69 -2.33 8.11 -11.33
C THR A 69 -2.88 6.87 -12.04
N ASP A 70 -2.98 5.73 -11.36
CA ASP A 70 -3.46 4.45 -11.89
C ASP A 70 -4.97 4.22 -11.74
N ALA A 71 -5.65 5.09 -10.98
CA ALA A 71 -7.10 5.09 -10.87
C ALA A 71 -7.65 6.51 -10.81
N THR A 72 -8.83 6.72 -11.38
CA THR A 72 -9.60 7.93 -11.15
C THR A 72 -10.66 7.67 -10.08
N ARG A 73 -10.95 8.67 -9.23
CA ARG A 73 -11.93 8.53 -8.15
C ARG A 73 -13.34 8.21 -8.65
N ASP A 74 -13.71 8.78 -9.80
CA ASP A 74 -15.07 8.70 -10.34
C ASP A 74 -15.26 7.51 -11.30
N ALA A 75 -14.15 6.94 -11.79
CA ALA A 75 -14.15 5.79 -12.69
C ALA A 75 -12.83 5.00 -12.52
N PRO A 76 -12.69 4.20 -11.45
CA PRO A 76 -11.44 3.53 -11.11
C PRO A 76 -11.01 2.48 -12.14
N ASP A 77 -11.95 1.94 -12.92
CA ASP A 77 -11.68 0.95 -13.97
C ASP A 77 -11.28 1.58 -15.32
N ARG A 78 -11.22 2.91 -15.41
CA ARG A 78 -10.87 3.67 -16.62
C ARG A 78 -9.42 4.15 -16.54
N LYS A 79 -8.77 4.22 -17.72
CA LYS A 79 -7.45 4.84 -17.90
C LYS A 79 -7.42 6.30 -17.42
N PHE A 80 -6.27 6.72 -16.92
CA PHE A 80 -6.01 8.09 -16.49
C PHE A 80 -5.60 8.96 -17.68
N TYR A 81 -6.26 10.10 -17.87
CA TYR A 81 -5.99 11.03 -18.98
C TYR A 81 -5.52 12.40 -18.49
N VAL A 82 -5.11 13.27 -19.41
CA VAL A 82 -4.69 14.64 -19.08
C VAL A 82 -5.79 15.45 -18.38
N SER A 83 -7.07 15.29 -18.73
CA SER A 83 -8.14 15.97 -17.99
C SER A 83 -8.20 15.58 -16.51
N ASP A 84 -7.79 14.35 -16.16
CA ASP A 84 -7.74 13.87 -14.78
C ASP A 84 -6.54 14.46 -14.03
N LEU A 85 -5.43 14.69 -14.73
CA LEU A 85 -4.31 15.47 -14.21
C LEU A 85 -4.81 16.87 -13.81
N ILE A 86 -5.49 17.59 -14.71
CA ILE A 86 -6.04 18.93 -14.44
C ILE A 86 -6.99 18.92 -13.24
N ARG A 87 -7.89 17.94 -13.16
CA ARG A 87 -8.80 17.76 -12.01
C ARG A 87 -8.05 17.53 -10.71
N ALA A 88 -6.98 16.73 -10.73
CA ALA A 88 -6.17 16.49 -9.55
C ALA A 88 -5.46 17.77 -9.07
N TYR A 89 -4.92 18.60 -9.96
CA TYR A 89 -4.41 19.93 -9.59
C TYR A 89 -5.54 20.80 -9.00
N HIS A 90 -6.72 20.82 -9.63
CA HIS A 90 -7.84 21.65 -9.19
C HIS A 90 -8.29 21.30 -7.78
N ARG A 91 -8.35 20.00 -7.49
CA ARG A 91 -8.78 19.50 -6.19
C ARG A 91 -7.78 19.80 -5.07
N ASN A 92 -6.48 19.68 -5.35
CA ASN A 92 -5.47 19.64 -4.30
C ASN A 92 -4.77 20.98 -4.05
N ILE A 93 -4.96 21.97 -4.93
CA ILE A 93 -4.32 23.28 -4.81
C ILE A 93 -5.35 24.31 -4.28
N PRO A 94 -4.99 25.09 -3.25
CA PRO A 94 -5.86 26.16 -2.77
C PRO A 94 -6.22 27.14 -3.90
N GLY A 95 -7.52 27.28 -4.17
CA GLY A 95 -8.05 28.11 -5.27
C GLY A 95 -8.04 27.44 -6.65
N GLY A 96 -7.80 26.12 -6.73
CA GLY A 96 -7.95 25.36 -7.98
C GLY A 96 -6.88 25.65 -9.04
N VAL A 97 -7.18 25.31 -10.29
CA VAL A 97 -6.30 25.52 -11.46
C VAL A 97 -6.46 26.87 -12.14
N ASP A 98 -7.45 27.66 -11.74
CA ASP A 98 -7.73 28.94 -12.40
C ASP A 98 -6.48 29.85 -12.29
N ASP A 99 -6.09 30.44 -13.42
CA ASP A 99 -4.88 31.26 -13.63
C ASP A 99 -3.54 30.60 -13.29
N LEU A 100 -3.48 29.29 -12.99
CA LEU A 100 -2.24 28.58 -12.73
C LEU A 100 -1.50 28.23 -14.01
N PHE A 101 -2.20 27.71 -15.01
CA PHE A 101 -1.68 27.41 -16.34
C PHE A 101 -2.81 27.50 -17.36
N SER A 102 -2.49 27.81 -18.61
CA SER A 102 -3.50 27.91 -19.69
C SER A 102 -3.41 26.76 -20.68
N HIS A 103 -2.24 26.12 -20.77
CA HIS A 103 -1.96 25.07 -21.75
C HIS A 103 -1.30 23.85 -21.09
N VAL A 104 -1.59 22.68 -21.64
CA VAL A 104 -0.91 21.43 -21.31
C VAL A 104 -0.09 20.95 -22.50
N VAL A 105 1.20 20.72 -22.28
CA VAL A 105 2.11 20.07 -23.23
C VAL A 105 2.18 18.59 -22.89
N ALA A 106 1.90 17.75 -23.88
CA ALA A 106 1.97 16.30 -23.75
C ALA A 106 2.84 15.72 -24.86
N LEU A 107 3.34 14.51 -24.63
CA LEU A 107 4.14 13.79 -25.60
C LEU A 107 3.24 13.30 -26.74
N ASP A 108 3.64 13.61 -27.98
CA ASP A 108 3.03 13.03 -29.16
C ASP A 108 3.50 11.58 -29.34
N MET A 109 2.56 10.64 -29.18
CA MET A 109 2.83 9.21 -29.23
C MET A 109 2.85 8.65 -30.67
N SER A 110 2.47 9.46 -31.68
CA SER A 110 2.36 9.02 -33.08
C SER A 110 3.69 8.54 -33.68
N ASP A 111 4.79 9.11 -33.21
CA ASP A 111 6.15 8.81 -33.66
C ASP A 111 6.83 7.64 -32.91
N ILE A 112 6.13 7.02 -31.95
CA ILE A 112 6.69 5.94 -31.13
C ILE A 112 6.36 4.58 -31.76
N PRO A 113 7.36 3.73 -32.06
CA PRO A 113 7.12 2.39 -32.60
C PRO A 113 6.23 1.56 -31.68
N GLY A 114 5.22 0.88 -32.24
CA GLY A 114 4.29 0.04 -31.48
C GLY A 114 4.97 -1.07 -30.67
N SER A 115 6.11 -1.58 -31.13
CA SER A 115 6.93 -2.56 -30.41
C SER A 115 7.47 -2.03 -29.07
N VAL A 116 7.78 -0.74 -29.00
CA VAL A 116 8.23 -0.08 -27.76
C VAL A 116 7.04 0.05 -26.80
N LEU A 117 5.89 0.53 -27.29
CA LEU A 117 4.67 0.63 -26.48
C LEU A 117 4.23 -0.72 -25.92
N GLN A 118 4.36 -1.80 -26.71
CA GLN A 118 4.06 -3.16 -26.26
C GLN A 118 4.98 -3.62 -25.12
N ARG A 119 6.28 -3.32 -25.19
CA ARG A 119 7.21 -3.63 -24.09
C ARG A 119 6.83 -2.88 -22.80
N TYR A 120 6.47 -1.60 -22.91
CA TYR A 120 5.99 -0.83 -21.76
C TYR A 120 4.68 -1.39 -21.18
N ALA A 121 3.76 -1.84 -22.03
CA ALA A 121 2.53 -2.49 -21.58
C ALA A 121 2.80 -3.80 -20.82
N LEU A 122 3.79 -4.60 -21.23
CA LEU A 122 4.21 -5.81 -20.50
C LEU A 122 4.81 -5.49 -19.12
N GLU A 123 5.36 -4.28 -18.94
CA GLU A 123 5.84 -3.75 -17.66
C GLU A 123 4.74 -3.06 -16.84
N ASN A 124 3.47 -3.13 -17.27
CA ASN A 124 2.33 -2.39 -16.69
C ASN A 124 2.52 -0.86 -16.67
N LYS A 125 3.30 -0.32 -17.61
CA LYS A 125 3.47 1.13 -17.80
C LYS A 125 2.50 1.62 -18.85
N GLU A 126 1.40 2.18 -18.38
CA GLU A 126 0.37 2.75 -19.25
C GLU A 126 0.67 4.23 -19.52
N PRO A 127 0.57 4.71 -20.76
CA PRO A 127 0.76 6.12 -21.05
C PRO A 127 -0.47 6.95 -20.71
N ILE A 128 -0.24 8.21 -20.31
CA ILE A 128 -1.30 9.19 -20.07
C ILE A 128 -1.63 9.86 -21.41
N TYR A 129 -2.80 9.57 -21.95
CA TYR A 129 -3.25 10.13 -23.23
C TYR A 129 -3.93 11.49 -23.06
N VAL A 130 -3.86 12.31 -24.11
CA VAL A 130 -4.57 13.59 -24.17
C VAL A 130 -5.99 13.38 -24.68
N ASP A 131 -6.97 13.57 -23.80
CA ASP A 131 -8.38 13.63 -24.16
C ASP A 131 -8.79 15.05 -24.58
N ARG A 132 -8.29 15.47 -25.76
CA ARG A 132 -8.36 16.85 -26.28
C ARG A 132 -9.71 17.54 -26.09
N SER A 133 -10.79 16.88 -26.46
CA SER A 133 -12.15 17.44 -26.34
C SER A 133 -12.50 17.82 -24.90
N ARG A 134 -12.10 17.01 -23.93
CA ARG A 134 -12.35 17.26 -22.51
C ARG A 134 -11.43 18.35 -21.97
N VAL A 135 -10.14 18.31 -22.32
CA VAL A 135 -9.18 19.35 -21.93
C VAL A 135 -9.62 20.73 -22.43
N HIS A 136 -10.06 20.83 -23.69
CA HIS A 136 -10.63 22.05 -24.25
C HIS A 136 -11.94 22.45 -23.57
N ALA A 137 -12.84 21.50 -23.28
CA ALA A 137 -14.08 21.79 -22.58
C ALA A 137 -13.83 22.37 -21.17
N LEU A 138 -12.76 21.94 -20.51
CA LEU A 138 -12.30 22.51 -19.23
C LEU A 138 -11.65 23.91 -19.36
N GLY A 139 -11.45 24.42 -20.57
CA GLY A 139 -10.87 25.73 -20.85
C GLY A 139 -9.35 25.76 -20.96
N PHE A 140 -8.71 24.61 -21.23
CA PHE A 140 -7.26 24.51 -21.37
C PHE A 140 -6.88 24.15 -22.81
N GLY A 141 -5.84 24.79 -23.34
CA GLY A 141 -5.24 24.38 -24.60
C GLY A 141 -4.42 23.09 -24.43
N SER A 142 -4.41 22.23 -25.44
CA SER A 142 -3.56 21.03 -25.45
C SER A 142 -2.59 21.06 -26.62
N VAL A 143 -1.31 20.81 -26.35
CA VAL A 143 -0.25 20.78 -27.34
C VAL A 143 0.43 19.42 -27.25
N GLU A 144 0.33 18.63 -28.32
CA GLU A 144 1.12 17.41 -28.46
C GLU A 144 2.38 17.73 -29.25
N ALA A 145 3.53 17.41 -28.67
CA ALA A 145 4.82 17.70 -29.24
C ALA A 145 5.76 16.50 -29.10
N ARG A 146 6.71 16.41 -30.04
CA ARG A 146 7.77 15.41 -30.02
C ARG A 146 8.84 15.79 -29.00
N ILE A 147 8.52 15.65 -27.72
CA ILE A 147 9.36 16.05 -26.58
C ILE A 147 10.18 14.88 -25.99
N PHE A 148 10.58 13.92 -26.82
CA PHE A 148 11.34 12.74 -26.40
C PHE A 148 12.62 12.54 -27.22
N SER A 149 13.57 11.80 -26.64
CA SER A 149 14.86 11.55 -27.28
C SER A 149 14.74 10.45 -28.32
N GLY A 150 14.82 10.81 -29.60
CA GLY A 150 14.82 9.86 -30.70
C GLY A 150 16.04 8.91 -30.69
N GLU A 151 17.17 9.35 -30.13
CA GLU A 151 18.34 8.50 -29.94
C GLU A 151 18.10 7.44 -28.86
N GLN A 152 17.64 7.83 -27.67
CA GLN A 152 17.35 6.87 -26.59
C GLN A 152 16.24 5.90 -26.97
N LEU A 153 15.23 6.37 -27.71
CA LEU A 153 14.18 5.51 -28.24
C LEU A 153 14.76 4.45 -29.18
N ARG A 154 15.65 4.82 -30.11
CA ARG A 154 16.27 3.89 -31.07
C ARG A 154 17.27 2.93 -30.42
N LEU A 155 18.14 3.44 -29.54
CA LEU A 155 19.25 2.66 -28.97
C LEU A 155 18.80 1.78 -27.79
N ARG A 156 17.87 2.27 -26.97
CA ARG A 156 17.49 1.62 -25.70
C ARG A 156 16.03 1.21 -25.64
N GLY A 157 15.19 1.65 -26.59
CA GLY A 157 13.75 1.43 -26.53
C GLY A 157 13.10 2.14 -25.34
N VAL A 158 13.68 3.26 -24.89
CA VAL A 158 13.24 4.02 -23.72
C VAL A 158 12.56 5.30 -24.16
N ILE A 159 11.41 5.62 -23.58
CA ILE A 159 10.69 6.88 -23.78
C ILE A 159 10.84 7.72 -22.50
N GLN A 160 11.54 8.84 -22.65
CA GLN A 160 11.74 9.86 -21.63
C GLN A 160 11.66 11.24 -22.28
N HIS A 161 11.32 12.24 -21.48
CA HIS A 161 11.40 13.63 -21.93
C HIS A 161 12.83 13.97 -22.32
N ASP A 162 12.98 14.59 -23.48
CA ASP A 162 14.24 15.17 -23.92
C ASP A 162 14.26 16.67 -23.56
N PRO A 163 15.26 17.13 -22.79
CA PRO A 163 15.27 18.50 -22.29
C PRO A 163 15.36 19.53 -23.41
N ASP A 164 16.10 19.25 -24.49
CA ASP A 164 16.26 20.16 -25.61
C ASP A 164 14.98 20.24 -26.44
N ALA A 165 14.36 19.08 -26.72
CA ALA A 165 13.10 19.02 -27.45
C ALA A 165 11.96 19.71 -26.67
N LEU A 166 11.89 19.51 -25.35
CA LEU A 166 10.94 20.21 -24.49
C LEU A 166 11.20 21.72 -24.49
N ALA A 167 12.46 22.15 -24.37
CA ALA A 167 12.82 23.56 -24.43
C ALA A 167 12.44 24.20 -25.78
N TRP A 168 12.60 23.49 -26.89
CA TRP A 168 12.16 23.94 -28.21
C TRP A 168 10.64 24.11 -28.29
N ALA A 169 9.87 23.13 -27.81
CA ALA A 169 8.42 23.22 -27.77
C ALA A 169 7.95 24.41 -26.94
N VAL A 170 8.53 24.60 -25.75
CA VAL A 170 8.21 25.72 -24.85
C VAL A 170 8.57 27.07 -25.47
N LYS A 171 9.75 27.20 -26.12
CA LYS A 171 10.14 28.43 -26.84
C LYS A 171 9.17 28.77 -27.96
N GLY A 172 8.70 27.76 -28.70
CA GLY A 172 7.66 27.93 -29.72
C GLY A 172 6.36 28.48 -29.14
N LEU A 173 5.88 27.89 -28.03
CA LEU A 173 4.69 28.38 -27.33
C LEU A 173 4.88 29.80 -26.79
N TRP A 174 6.06 30.13 -26.25
CA TRP A 174 6.36 31.47 -25.77
C TRP A 174 6.35 32.50 -26.90
N ALA A 175 6.93 32.17 -28.07
CA ALA A 175 6.87 33.04 -29.24
C ALA A 175 5.43 33.28 -29.72
N LEU A 176 4.60 32.22 -29.75
CA LEU A 176 3.18 32.34 -30.09
C LEU A 176 2.41 33.18 -29.07
N HIS A 177 2.72 33.02 -27.78
CA HIS A 177 2.12 33.80 -26.70
C HIS A 177 2.46 35.29 -26.83
N GLN A 178 3.74 35.63 -27.04
CA GLN A 178 4.20 37.01 -27.24
C GLN A 178 3.59 37.66 -28.49
N ALA A 179 3.36 36.88 -29.54
CA ALA A 179 2.73 37.34 -30.76
C ALA A 179 1.18 37.39 -30.70
N GLY A 180 0.56 36.94 -29.59
CA GLY A 180 -0.89 36.93 -29.43
C GLY A 180 -1.61 35.84 -30.25
N PHE A 181 -0.91 34.79 -30.67
CA PHE A 181 -1.45 33.66 -31.45
C PHE A 181 -1.68 32.39 -30.62
N LEU A 182 -1.47 32.46 -29.30
CA LEU A 182 -1.70 31.33 -28.40
C LEU A 182 -3.06 31.50 -27.69
N ASP A 183 -4.12 31.07 -28.38
CA ASP A 183 -5.50 31.19 -27.88
C ASP A 183 -5.81 30.17 -26.79
N GLN A 184 -6.48 30.61 -25.73
CA GLN A 184 -7.04 29.73 -24.72
C GLN A 184 -8.47 29.33 -25.11
N PRO A 185 -8.81 28.03 -25.10
CA PRO A 185 -10.18 27.59 -25.39
C PRO A 185 -11.19 28.16 -24.40
N GLU A 186 -12.39 28.47 -24.90
CA GLU A 186 -13.51 28.86 -24.04
C GLU A 186 -13.93 27.68 -23.15
N ARG A 187 -14.04 27.94 -21.84
CA ARG A 187 -14.46 26.95 -20.85
C ARG A 187 -15.94 26.64 -21.01
N LYS A 188 -16.25 25.40 -21.41
CA LYS A 188 -17.62 24.86 -21.56
C LYS A 188 -18.08 24.04 -20.37
N GLU A 189 -17.13 23.59 -19.55
CA GLU A 189 -17.38 22.75 -18.40
C GLU A 189 -16.73 23.33 -17.14
N THR A 190 -17.50 23.37 -16.07
CA THR A 190 -17.00 23.68 -14.75
C THR A 190 -16.30 22.47 -14.15
N LEU A 191 -15.16 22.72 -13.51
CA LEU A 191 -14.54 21.72 -12.66
C LEU A 191 -15.42 21.61 -11.41
N PRO A 192 -15.68 20.39 -10.90
CA PRO A 192 -16.37 20.25 -9.64
C PRO A 192 -15.61 21.00 -8.56
N GLU A 193 -16.33 21.67 -7.67
CA GLU A 193 -15.74 22.28 -6.49
C GLU A 193 -14.82 21.24 -5.83
N PRO A 194 -13.59 21.62 -5.42
CA PRO A 194 -12.73 20.73 -4.66
C PRO A 194 -13.57 20.23 -3.50
N ASP A 195 -13.70 18.91 -3.34
CA ASP A 195 -14.35 18.34 -2.16
C ASP A 195 -13.64 18.93 -0.94
N ARG A 196 -14.23 19.98 -0.37
CA ARG A 196 -13.92 20.46 0.97
C ARG A 196 -14.58 19.50 1.94
N GLU A 197 -14.43 18.20 1.72
CA GLU A 197 -14.44 17.29 2.86
C GLU A 197 -13.37 17.87 3.77
N ALA A 198 -13.81 18.55 4.83
CA ALA A 198 -13.00 18.75 6.01
C ALA A 198 -12.26 17.42 6.20
N PRO A 199 -10.92 17.41 6.36
CA PRO A 199 -10.18 16.18 6.52
C PRO A 199 -11.01 15.31 7.45
N ARG A 200 -11.55 14.21 6.90
CA ARG A 200 -12.30 13.25 7.70
C ARG A 200 -11.42 13.06 8.91
N HIS A 201 -11.94 13.45 10.09
CA HIS A 201 -11.14 13.73 11.28
C HIS A 201 -9.93 12.78 11.36
N PRO A 202 -8.73 13.25 11.74
CA PRO A 202 -7.59 12.37 12.05
C PRO A 202 -7.89 11.57 13.33
N GLY A 203 -9.06 10.95 13.42
CA GLY A 203 -9.42 9.99 14.44
C GLY A 203 -9.05 8.62 13.89
N GLU A 204 -7.79 8.22 14.12
CA GLU A 204 -7.41 6.85 14.51
C GLU A 204 -5.90 6.65 14.40
N ARG A 205 -5.21 7.32 13.46
CA ARG A 205 -3.76 7.16 13.28
C ARG A 205 -2.97 8.32 13.89
N PRO A 206 -2.14 8.08 14.93
CA PRO A 206 -1.32 9.13 15.51
C PRO A 206 -0.32 9.67 14.47
N PRO A 207 0.04 10.96 14.53
CA PRO A 207 1.14 11.52 13.73
C PRO A 207 2.40 10.66 13.82
N PRO A 208 3.25 10.61 12.77
CA PRO A 208 4.42 9.72 12.75
C PRO A 208 5.32 9.82 13.99
N CYS A 209 5.53 11.03 14.51
CA CYS A 209 6.31 11.23 15.74
C CYS A 209 5.64 10.60 16.97
N GLN A 210 4.34 10.83 17.17
CA GLN A 210 3.58 10.24 18.28
C GLN A 210 3.50 8.71 18.17
N ARG A 211 3.35 8.19 16.94
CA ARG A 211 3.40 6.76 16.66
C ARG A 211 4.76 6.15 17.04
N TYR A 212 5.85 6.80 16.64
CA TYR A 212 7.20 6.36 16.96
C TYR A 212 7.46 6.33 18.46
N GLU A 213 7.05 7.39 19.18
CA GLU A 213 7.13 7.44 20.64
C GLU A 213 6.34 6.31 21.31
N ALA A 214 5.12 6.04 20.83
CA ALA A 214 4.29 4.95 21.35
C ALA A 214 4.95 3.56 21.13
N ILE A 215 5.51 3.33 19.94
CA ILE A 215 6.24 2.10 19.62
C ILE A 215 7.48 1.97 20.52
N ARG A 216 8.30 3.03 20.61
CA ARG A 216 9.53 3.02 21.41
C ARG A 216 9.22 2.77 22.88
N ALA A 217 8.24 3.47 23.43
CA ALA A 217 7.79 3.29 24.82
C ALA A 217 7.35 1.84 25.06
N ARG A 218 6.55 1.26 24.15
CA ARG A 218 6.07 -0.11 24.29
C ARG A 218 7.19 -1.15 24.22
N LEU A 219 8.12 -1.00 23.28
CA LEU A 219 9.24 -1.93 23.10
C LEU A 219 10.29 -1.81 24.21
N HIS A 220 10.47 -0.63 24.80
CA HIS A 220 11.43 -0.43 25.87
C HIS A 220 11.07 -1.23 27.14
N TYR A 221 9.79 -1.52 27.39
CA TYR A 221 9.35 -2.35 28.53
C TYR A 221 9.19 -3.84 28.20
N LEU A 222 9.53 -4.24 26.98
CA LEU A 222 9.39 -5.61 26.53
C LEU A 222 10.47 -6.50 27.15
N ALA A 223 10.07 -7.69 27.64
CA ALA A 223 11.02 -8.70 28.10
C ALA A 223 11.83 -9.25 26.92
N THR A 224 13.14 -9.42 27.08
CA THR A 224 14.01 -9.94 26.03
C THR A 224 14.86 -11.07 26.58
N ASP A 225 14.59 -12.28 26.12
CA ASP A 225 15.19 -13.50 26.66
C ASP A 225 15.90 -14.31 25.60
N ARG A 226 16.73 -15.24 26.04
CA ARG A 226 17.33 -16.29 25.20
C ARG A 226 17.00 -17.66 25.78
N LEU A 227 16.73 -18.63 24.92
CA LEU A 227 16.67 -20.04 25.28
C LEU A 227 17.96 -20.71 24.76
N PRO A 228 18.91 -21.08 25.65
CA PRO A 228 20.17 -21.70 25.25
C PRO A 228 19.97 -23.10 24.66
N ALA A 229 21.03 -23.65 24.07
CA ALA A 229 21.02 -24.95 23.41
C ALA A 229 20.64 -26.13 24.33
N ASP A 230 20.86 -25.99 25.64
CA ASP A 230 20.45 -27.02 26.62
C ASP A 230 18.92 -27.07 26.84
N GLY A 231 18.19 -26.05 26.39
CA GLY A 231 16.74 -25.96 26.42
C GLY A 231 16.13 -26.04 27.82
N ARG A 232 16.90 -25.76 28.88
CA ARG A 232 16.45 -25.97 30.28
C ARG A 232 15.66 -24.79 30.82
N ALA A 233 16.12 -23.56 30.60
CA ALA A 233 15.46 -22.35 31.08
C ALA A 233 15.77 -21.14 30.18
N THR A 234 14.84 -20.20 30.12
CA THR A 234 15.06 -18.89 29.48
C THR A 234 15.90 -17.99 30.38
N VAL A 235 16.83 -17.26 29.77
CA VAL A 235 17.74 -16.33 30.45
C VAL A 235 17.57 -14.93 29.87
N ALA A 236 17.48 -13.91 30.72
CA ALA A 236 17.38 -12.52 30.28
C ALA A 236 18.61 -12.10 29.45
N MET A 237 18.38 -11.35 28.37
CA MET A 237 19.45 -10.82 27.53
C MET A 237 20.28 -9.76 28.25
N MET A 238 21.59 -9.79 28.03
CA MET A 238 22.47 -8.67 28.39
C MET A 238 22.12 -7.40 27.60
N GLU A 239 22.31 -6.23 28.23
CA GLU A 239 21.96 -4.92 27.69
C GLU A 239 22.43 -4.66 26.23
N PRO A 240 23.67 -4.98 25.81
CA PRO A 240 24.09 -4.75 24.43
C PRO A 240 23.29 -5.56 23.40
N ALA A 241 22.94 -6.81 23.73
CA ALA A 241 22.15 -7.68 22.86
C ALA A 241 20.68 -7.27 22.84
N ARG A 242 20.14 -6.94 24.02
CA ARG A 242 18.79 -6.41 24.20
C ARG A 242 18.58 -5.15 23.38
N ARG A 243 19.48 -4.16 23.49
CA ARG A 243 19.39 -2.89 22.77
C ARG A 243 19.32 -3.10 21.26
N ARG A 244 20.21 -3.93 20.69
CA ARG A 244 20.21 -4.24 19.26
C ARG A 244 18.90 -4.88 18.78
N LEU A 245 18.32 -5.77 19.57
CA LEU A 245 17.04 -6.41 19.24
C LEU A 245 15.90 -5.39 19.22
N ILE A 246 15.82 -4.55 20.24
CA ILE A 246 14.80 -3.50 20.35
C ILE A 246 14.93 -2.48 19.21
N GLU A 247 16.15 -2.01 18.91
CA GLU A 247 16.41 -1.07 17.80
C GLU A 247 15.94 -1.64 16.46
N ARG A 248 16.22 -2.92 16.18
CA ARG A 248 15.71 -3.58 14.96
C ARG A 248 14.19 -3.67 14.90
N MET A 249 13.54 -4.00 16.01
CA MET A 249 12.08 -4.05 16.05
C MET A 249 11.48 -2.66 15.84
N ILE A 250 12.10 -1.60 16.40
CA ILE A 250 11.70 -0.21 16.16
C ILE A 250 11.84 0.13 14.67
N GLU A 251 12.96 -0.22 14.05
CA GLU A 251 13.23 0.01 12.63
C GLU A 251 12.17 -0.66 11.74
N ILE A 252 11.87 -1.93 11.98
CA ILE A 252 10.84 -2.66 11.22
C ILE A 252 9.47 -1.98 11.40
N LEU A 253 9.05 -1.72 12.64
CA LEU A 253 7.74 -1.09 12.88
C LEU A 253 7.67 0.34 12.32
N TRP A 254 8.80 1.05 12.24
CA TRP A 254 8.88 2.36 11.59
C TRP A 254 8.68 2.25 10.08
N LEU A 255 9.31 1.27 9.43
CA LEU A 255 9.17 1.02 7.99
C LEU A 255 7.76 0.57 7.57
N HIS A 256 6.99 0.00 8.50
CA HIS A 256 5.60 -0.43 8.27
C HIS A 256 4.59 0.50 8.95
N PRO A 257 4.27 1.68 8.38
CA PRO A 257 3.40 2.69 8.99
C PRO A 257 1.97 2.19 9.23
N ASP A 258 1.55 1.16 8.50
CA ASP A 258 0.23 0.55 8.64
C ASP A 258 0.06 -0.29 9.91
N ILE A 259 1.14 -0.67 10.59
CA ILE A 259 1.06 -1.38 11.87
C ILE A 259 0.67 -0.38 12.97
N PRO A 260 -0.51 -0.50 13.59
CA PRO A 260 -0.87 0.32 14.74
C PRO A 260 -0.10 -0.14 15.99
N PRO A 261 0.24 0.77 16.93
CA PRO A 261 0.89 0.39 18.20
C PRO A 261 0.12 -0.64 19.02
N ALA A 262 -1.21 -0.71 18.86
CA ALA A 262 -2.08 -1.68 19.52
C ALA A 262 -1.73 -3.15 19.15
N HIS A 263 -1.07 -3.42 18.02
CA HIS A 263 -0.64 -4.77 17.66
C HIS A 263 0.42 -5.34 18.62
N LEU A 264 1.05 -4.50 19.44
CA LEU A 264 2.03 -4.91 20.45
C LEU A 264 1.39 -5.18 21.83
N GLU A 265 0.07 -5.00 21.99
CA GLU A 265 -0.61 -5.10 23.30
C GLU A 265 -0.53 -6.51 23.89
N PHE A 266 -0.61 -7.53 23.05
CA PHE A 266 -0.60 -8.94 23.44
C PHE A 266 0.81 -9.54 23.52
N VAL A 267 1.85 -8.78 23.16
CA VAL A 267 3.24 -9.22 23.25
C VAL A 267 3.85 -8.70 24.55
N ARG A 268 4.33 -9.62 25.41
CA ARG A 268 5.04 -9.31 26.66
C ARG A 268 6.54 -9.39 26.53
N GLY A 269 7.03 -10.19 25.58
CA GLY A 269 8.45 -10.39 25.37
C GLY A 269 8.80 -10.98 24.02
N VAL A 270 10.10 -11.02 23.74
CA VAL A 270 10.70 -11.75 22.63
C VAL A 270 11.75 -12.68 23.21
N THR A 271 11.71 -13.94 22.80
CA THR A 271 12.73 -14.93 23.16
C THR A 271 13.45 -15.38 21.90
N LEU A 272 14.77 -15.21 21.87
CA LEU A 272 15.60 -15.84 20.84
C LEU A 272 15.94 -17.27 21.27
N VAL A 273 15.65 -18.24 20.40
CA VAL A 273 15.82 -19.65 20.69
C VAL A 273 16.99 -20.20 19.88
N GLU A 274 18.00 -20.76 20.55
CA GLU A 274 19.10 -21.45 19.87
C GLU A 274 18.57 -22.57 18.98
N PRO A 275 19.11 -22.79 17.76
CA PRO A 275 18.61 -23.81 16.85
C PRO A 275 18.52 -25.22 17.45
N ALA A 276 19.46 -25.58 18.33
CA ALA A 276 19.47 -26.86 19.04
C ALA A 276 18.30 -27.04 20.04
N ALA A 277 17.73 -25.93 20.53
CA ALA A 277 16.59 -25.92 21.45
C ALA A 277 15.25 -25.67 20.72
N TRP A 278 15.24 -25.59 19.39
CA TRP A 278 14.03 -25.35 18.60
C TRP A 278 13.16 -26.61 18.52
N ARG A 279 12.15 -26.71 19.39
CA ARG A 279 11.27 -27.89 19.51
C ARG A 279 10.03 -27.84 18.62
N ARG A 280 9.79 -26.74 17.90
CA ARG A 280 8.60 -26.64 17.04
C ARG A 280 8.73 -27.59 15.86
N CYS A 281 7.71 -28.40 15.65
CA CYS A 281 7.61 -29.30 14.51
C CYS A 281 7.67 -28.51 13.20
N GLN A 282 8.66 -28.82 12.36
CA GLN A 282 8.86 -28.22 11.03
C GLN A 282 8.17 -29.03 9.91
N GLU A 283 7.33 -29.99 10.28
CA GLU A 283 6.62 -30.87 9.33
C GLU A 283 5.73 -30.08 8.35
N TRP A 284 5.20 -28.93 8.77
CA TRP A 284 4.23 -28.15 8.00
C TRP A 284 4.78 -26.83 7.44
N ASP A 285 5.90 -26.33 7.97
CA ASP A 285 6.48 -25.05 7.60
C ASP A 285 7.95 -24.90 8.01
N ASN A 286 8.67 -24.04 7.28
CA ASN A 286 10.04 -23.61 7.59
C ASN A 286 10.06 -22.20 8.19
N ILE A 287 9.02 -21.80 8.93
CA ILE A 287 8.94 -20.47 9.55
C ILE A 287 9.52 -20.56 10.95
N PHE A 288 10.69 -19.94 11.11
CA PHE A 288 11.48 -19.99 12.34
C PHE A 288 11.00 -18.99 13.41
N SER A 289 9.69 -18.80 13.51
CA SER A 289 9.06 -17.95 14.53
C SER A 289 7.61 -18.33 14.84
N PHE A 290 7.18 -18.06 16.06
CA PHE A 290 5.78 -18.12 16.48
C PHE A 290 5.50 -17.19 17.65
N TYR A 291 4.23 -16.94 17.91
CA TYR A 291 3.75 -16.39 19.16
C TYR A 291 3.32 -17.52 20.11
N ASP A 292 3.82 -17.51 21.34
CA ASP A 292 3.39 -18.42 22.39
C ASP A 292 2.34 -17.70 23.28
N PRO A 293 1.08 -18.15 23.30
CA PRO A 293 0.03 -17.50 24.08
C PRO A 293 0.15 -17.73 25.59
N VAL A 294 0.95 -18.71 26.04
CA VAL A 294 1.09 -19.04 27.46
C VAL A 294 1.94 -17.99 28.18
N ASP A 295 3.14 -17.71 27.65
CA ASP A 295 4.02 -16.68 28.20
C ASP A 295 3.84 -15.31 27.51
N ARG A 296 3.12 -15.28 26.38
CA ARG A 296 2.91 -14.10 25.52
C ARG A 296 4.19 -13.59 24.88
N HIS A 297 5.14 -14.48 24.61
CA HIS A 297 6.39 -14.13 23.94
C HIS A 297 6.35 -14.50 22.45
N ILE A 298 6.94 -13.63 21.64
CA ILE A 298 7.35 -13.98 20.29
C ILE A 298 8.64 -14.79 20.38
N LYS A 299 8.60 -16.04 19.91
CA LYS A 299 9.76 -16.95 19.84
C LYS A 299 10.34 -16.88 18.44
N ILE A 300 11.62 -16.56 18.32
CA ILE A 300 12.34 -16.47 17.04
C ILE A 300 13.62 -17.29 17.14
N ARG A 301 13.92 -18.11 16.13
CA ARG A 301 15.17 -18.87 16.10
C ARG A 301 16.35 -17.92 15.91
N GLN A 302 17.40 -18.10 16.71
CA GLN A 302 18.48 -17.11 16.88
C GLN A 302 19.22 -16.79 15.57
N ASP A 303 19.41 -17.77 14.68
CA ASP A 303 20.08 -17.61 13.38
C ASP A 303 19.33 -16.68 12.40
N GLN A 304 18.02 -16.50 12.59
CA GLN A 304 17.24 -15.51 11.84
C GLN A 304 17.49 -14.09 12.34
N ALA A 305 17.84 -13.94 13.62
CA ALA A 305 18.05 -12.65 14.25
C ALA A 305 19.38 -12.00 13.86
N ASP A 306 20.20 -12.60 13.00
CA ASP A 306 21.47 -12.01 12.56
C ASP A 306 21.31 -11.10 11.32
N SER A 307 20.31 -11.35 10.46
CA SER A 307 20.05 -10.53 9.26
C SER A 307 18.75 -9.75 9.41
N LEU A 308 18.76 -8.46 9.07
CA LEU A 308 17.57 -7.60 9.20
C LEU A 308 16.40 -8.13 8.37
N GLY A 309 16.62 -8.42 7.08
CA GLY A 309 15.54 -8.91 6.19
C GLY A 309 14.99 -10.28 6.58
N ARG A 310 15.84 -11.20 7.11
CA ARG A 310 15.34 -12.49 7.63
C ARG A 310 14.56 -12.30 8.93
N PHE A 311 15.05 -11.44 9.82
CA PHE A 311 14.41 -11.13 11.09
C PHE A 311 13.06 -10.45 10.88
N GLU A 312 12.96 -9.53 9.92
CA GLU A 312 11.74 -8.80 9.61
C GLU A 312 10.56 -9.71 9.27
N MET A 313 10.73 -10.61 8.29
CA MET A 313 9.67 -11.54 7.91
C MET A 313 9.21 -12.40 9.09
N VAL A 314 10.15 -13.03 9.81
CA VAL A 314 9.79 -13.92 10.92
C VAL A 314 9.17 -13.13 12.09
N PHE A 315 9.63 -11.91 12.34
CA PHE A 315 9.04 -11.03 13.35
C PHE A 315 7.60 -10.64 12.97
N LEU A 316 7.35 -10.20 11.74
CA LEU A 316 6.01 -9.81 11.29
C LEU A 316 5.03 -10.99 11.30
N VAL A 317 5.48 -12.19 10.91
CA VAL A 317 4.65 -13.40 10.96
C VAL A 317 4.24 -13.74 12.41
N ALA A 318 5.17 -13.70 13.36
CA ALA A 318 4.86 -13.94 14.76
C ALA A 318 4.03 -12.80 15.40
N LEU A 319 4.29 -11.54 15.01
CA LEU A 319 3.48 -10.40 15.43
C LEU A 319 2.03 -10.54 14.94
N GLY A 320 1.82 -10.94 13.69
CA GLY A 320 0.49 -11.23 13.17
C GLY A 320 -0.19 -12.35 13.96
N GLN A 321 0.51 -13.45 14.26
CA GLN A 321 -0.02 -14.52 15.11
C GLN A 321 -0.46 -14.02 16.50
N SER A 322 0.26 -13.06 17.08
CA SER A 322 -0.06 -12.52 18.41
C SER A 322 -1.41 -11.82 18.48
N LEU A 323 -1.96 -11.35 17.35
CA LEU A 323 -3.29 -10.73 17.29
C LEU A 323 -4.43 -11.72 17.53
N LEU A 324 -4.20 -12.99 17.21
CA LEU A 324 -5.11 -14.07 17.58
C LEU A 324 -5.01 -14.44 19.07
N GLY A 325 -3.95 -14.01 19.76
CA GLY A 325 -3.77 -14.24 21.20
C GLY A 325 -3.90 -15.72 21.59
N ASN A 326 -4.68 -15.99 22.64
CA ASN A 326 -4.95 -17.34 23.15
C ASN A 326 -6.22 -17.99 22.55
N TYR A 327 -6.65 -17.58 21.34
CA TYR A 327 -7.94 -18.01 20.74
C TYR A 327 -8.15 -19.52 20.69
N ALA A 328 -7.09 -20.31 20.58
CA ALA A 328 -7.20 -21.76 20.52
C ALA A 328 -7.16 -22.33 21.94
N GLU A 329 -8.21 -23.07 22.29
CA GLU A 329 -8.26 -23.91 23.48
C GLU A 329 -7.52 -25.23 23.22
N ASP A 330 -7.85 -25.88 22.09
CA ASP A 330 -7.30 -27.17 21.71
C ASP A 330 -7.14 -27.27 20.18
N LYS A 331 -6.11 -28.01 19.74
CA LYS A 331 -5.77 -28.23 18.33
C LYS A 331 -5.37 -29.68 18.14
N GLN A 332 -6.07 -30.39 17.26
CA GLN A 332 -5.81 -31.81 17.01
C GLN A 332 -5.87 -32.12 15.52
N MET A 333 -5.02 -33.04 15.09
CA MET A 333 -5.08 -33.65 13.75
C MET A 333 -5.48 -35.11 13.94
N ALA A 334 -6.61 -35.51 13.37
CA ALA A 334 -7.08 -36.89 13.43
C ALA A 334 -7.15 -37.50 12.02
N GLU A 335 -6.94 -38.80 11.91
CA GLU A 335 -7.16 -39.53 10.66
C GLU A 335 -8.65 -39.53 10.30
N LEU A 336 -8.93 -39.29 9.01
CA LEU A 336 -10.27 -39.46 8.45
C LEU A 336 -10.29 -40.79 7.70
N ARG A 337 -11.15 -41.71 8.14
CA ARG A 337 -11.28 -43.04 7.54
C ARG A 337 -12.64 -43.23 6.88
N ALA A 338 -12.66 -43.89 5.73
CA ALA A 338 -13.87 -44.37 5.05
C ALA A 338 -13.64 -45.83 4.64
N ASP A 339 -14.59 -46.70 4.97
CA ASP A 339 -14.54 -48.14 4.65
C ASP A 339 -13.27 -48.88 5.13
N GLY A 340 -12.63 -48.38 6.19
CA GLY A 340 -11.39 -48.94 6.75
C GLY A 340 -10.11 -48.29 6.22
N ASP A 341 -10.19 -47.55 5.11
CA ASP A 341 -9.06 -46.85 4.48
C ASP A 341 -8.92 -45.42 5.03
N THR A 342 -7.68 -44.97 5.20
CA THR A 342 -7.38 -43.57 5.55
C THR A 342 -7.51 -42.72 4.29
N VAL A 343 -8.61 -41.99 4.18
CA VAL A 343 -8.94 -41.11 3.03
C VAL A 343 -8.47 -39.67 3.21
N GLY A 344 -7.98 -39.31 4.40
CA GLY A 344 -7.45 -37.99 4.67
C GLY A 344 -7.21 -37.74 6.14
N ARG A 345 -7.14 -36.46 6.52
CA ARG A 345 -7.05 -36.01 7.91
C ARG A 345 -8.09 -34.94 8.17
N VAL A 346 -8.52 -34.80 9.41
CA VAL A 346 -9.35 -33.69 9.87
C VAL A 346 -8.60 -32.89 10.92
N TYR A 347 -8.39 -31.61 10.63
CA TYR A 347 -7.89 -30.65 11.61
C TYR A 347 -9.07 -30.15 12.45
N ARG A 348 -9.00 -30.36 13.76
CA ARG A 348 -9.98 -29.92 14.75
C ARG A 348 -9.37 -28.78 15.56
N LEU A 349 -10.10 -27.68 15.65
CA LEU A 349 -9.73 -26.50 16.42
C LEU A 349 -10.90 -26.13 17.33
N ARG A 350 -10.71 -26.20 18.64
CA ARG A 350 -11.66 -25.64 19.59
C ARG A 350 -11.24 -24.23 19.96
N VAL A 351 -12.13 -23.27 19.73
CA VAL A 351 -11.93 -21.86 20.09
C VAL A 351 -12.23 -21.69 21.58
N ARG A 352 -11.39 -20.91 22.26
CA ARG A 352 -11.51 -20.58 23.67
C ARG A 352 -12.81 -19.82 23.94
N ASP A 353 -13.36 -20.01 25.13
CA ASP A 353 -14.54 -19.29 25.56
C ASP A 353 -14.33 -17.76 25.53
N SER A 354 -15.38 -17.01 25.20
CA SER A 354 -15.33 -15.55 25.08
C SER A 354 -14.93 -14.84 26.39
N GLY A 355 -15.23 -15.41 27.56
CA GLY A 355 -14.86 -14.86 28.87
C GLY A 355 -13.38 -15.05 29.22
N GLU A 356 -12.70 -16.00 28.58
CA GLU A 356 -11.27 -16.30 28.79
C GLU A 356 -10.38 -15.87 27.61
N LEU A 357 -11.00 -15.30 26.58
CA LEU A 357 -10.33 -14.90 25.36
C LEU A 357 -9.50 -13.63 25.61
N ALA A 358 -8.20 -13.75 25.39
CA ALA A 358 -7.23 -12.67 25.40
C ALA A 358 -6.60 -12.55 24.00
N SER A 359 -7.25 -11.78 23.14
CA SER A 359 -6.84 -11.53 21.75
C SER A 359 -7.16 -10.10 21.32
N TYR A 360 -6.48 -9.65 20.27
CA TYR A 360 -6.75 -8.35 19.65
C TYR A 360 -8.08 -8.36 18.88
N LEU A 361 -8.39 -9.50 18.26
CA LEU A 361 -9.65 -9.73 17.56
C LEU A 361 -10.74 -10.15 18.54
N ASP A 362 -11.94 -9.57 18.38
CA ASP A 362 -13.13 -10.01 19.10
C ASP A 362 -13.61 -11.40 18.63
N PRO A 363 -14.49 -12.08 19.38
CA PRO A 363 -14.97 -13.42 19.01
C PRO A 363 -15.60 -13.51 17.62
N ALA A 364 -16.33 -12.46 17.19
CA ALA A 364 -16.98 -12.44 15.88
C ALA A 364 -15.96 -12.31 14.74
N ALA A 365 -14.91 -11.51 14.95
CA ALA A 365 -13.79 -11.40 14.01
C ALA A 365 -12.99 -12.70 13.91
N ILE A 366 -12.82 -13.45 15.02
CA ILE A 366 -12.18 -14.77 15.01
C ILE A 366 -13.01 -15.77 14.21
N ASP A 367 -14.33 -15.84 14.43
CA ASP A 367 -15.23 -16.70 13.65
C ASP A 367 -15.15 -16.39 12.15
N ALA A 368 -15.31 -15.12 11.78
CA ALA A 368 -15.21 -14.68 10.39
C ALA A 368 -13.85 -15.06 9.76
N TYR A 369 -12.75 -14.86 10.49
CA TYR A 369 -11.42 -15.26 10.04
C TYR A 369 -11.30 -16.78 9.83
N LEU A 370 -11.80 -17.58 10.78
CA LEU A 370 -11.73 -19.04 10.68
C LEU A 370 -12.47 -19.55 9.44
N GLN A 371 -13.65 -19.02 9.14
CA GLN A 371 -14.38 -19.34 7.91
C GLN A 371 -13.61 -18.94 6.64
N LEU A 372 -13.01 -17.75 6.61
CA LEU A 372 -12.14 -17.31 5.52
C LEU A 372 -10.92 -18.23 5.34
N SER A 373 -10.41 -18.81 6.44
CA SER A 373 -9.32 -19.80 6.45
C SER A 373 -9.77 -21.23 6.08
N ARG A 374 -11.02 -21.40 5.60
CA ARG A 374 -11.67 -22.67 5.21
C ARG A 374 -11.96 -23.60 6.38
N MET A 375 -12.07 -23.07 7.60
CA MET A 375 -12.54 -23.85 8.74
C MET A 375 -14.07 -23.82 8.76
N HIS A 376 -14.68 -24.95 9.06
CA HIS A 376 -16.13 -25.10 9.12
C HIS A 376 -16.58 -25.24 10.58
N PRO A 377 -17.49 -24.38 11.07
CA PRO A 377 -18.05 -24.54 12.41
C PRO A 377 -18.83 -25.85 12.50
N SER A 378 -18.71 -26.54 13.63
CA SER A 378 -19.48 -27.74 13.92
C SER A 378 -20.94 -27.38 14.18
N ALA A 379 -21.85 -28.16 13.61
CA ALA A 379 -23.28 -28.00 13.85
C ALA A 379 -23.72 -28.55 15.22
N THR A 380 -22.90 -29.38 15.86
CA THR A 380 -23.25 -30.12 17.09
C THR A 380 -22.39 -29.76 18.30
N GLU A 381 -21.18 -29.24 18.08
CA GLU A 381 -20.25 -28.86 19.13
C GLU A 381 -19.98 -27.36 19.04
N GLU A 382 -20.36 -26.63 20.08
CA GLU A 382 -20.09 -25.20 20.14
C GLU A 382 -18.57 -24.93 20.14
N ARG A 383 -18.16 -23.83 19.50
CA ARG A 383 -16.76 -23.37 19.39
C ARG A 383 -15.80 -24.34 18.69
N LEU A 384 -16.29 -25.48 18.18
CA LEU A 384 -15.48 -26.41 17.42
C LEU A 384 -15.52 -26.04 15.93
N TYR A 385 -14.34 -25.97 15.33
CA TYR A 385 -14.16 -25.80 13.90
C TYR A 385 -13.35 -26.96 13.34
N THR A 386 -13.71 -27.40 12.13
CA THR A 386 -13.06 -28.53 11.46
C THR A 386 -12.64 -28.17 10.04
N ARG A 387 -11.57 -28.78 9.55
CA ARG A 387 -11.17 -28.71 8.15
C ARG A 387 -10.60 -30.04 7.71
N VAL A 388 -11.15 -30.58 6.62
CA VAL A 388 -10.62 -31.78 5.97
C VAL A 388 -9.38 -31.43 5.16
N VAL A 389 -8.38 -32.29 5.22
CA VAL A 389 -7.10 -32.20 4.52
C VAL A 389 -6.89 -33.51 3.76
N ASN A 390 -6.75 -33.44 2.45
CA ASN A 390 -6.47 -34.62 1.63
C ASN A 390 -5.08 -35.19 1.93
N PRO A 391 -4.81 -36.49 1.72
CA PRO A 391 -3.55 -37.14 2.10
C PRO A 391 -2.30 -36.41 1.57
N ASP A 392 -2.31 -36.03 0.29
CA ASP A 392 -1.19 -35.39 -0.40
C ASP A 392 -1.28 -33.84 -0.43
N GLU A 393 -2.27 -33.24 0.23
CA GLU A 393 -2.44 -31.79 0.26
C GLU A 393 -1.66 -31.16 1.42
N GLY A 394 -0.86 -30.13 1.13
CA GLY A 394 -0.20 -29.33 2.16
C GLY A 394 -1.22 -28.55 3.00
N PHE A 395 -1.04 -28.56 4.32
CA PHE A 395 -1.92 -27.86 5.25
C PHE A 395 -1.21 -26.68 5.92
N THR A 396 -1.85 -25.51 5.90
CA THR A 396 -1.40 -24.34 6.67
C THR A 396 -2.41 -24.10 7.80
N PRO A 397 -2.03 -24.31 9.07
CA PRO A 397 -2.91 -24.06 10.21
C PRO A 397 -3.41 -22.61 10.23
N PRO A 398 -4.63 -22.33 10.72
CA PRO A 398 -5.19 -20.98 10.75
C PRO A 398 -4.28 -19.96 11.45
N GLY A 399 -3.64 -20.30 12.57
CA GLY A 399 -2.71 -19.37 13.22
C GLY A 399 -1.54 -18.96 12.32
N LEU A 400 -0.93 -19.94 11.65
CA LEU A 400 0.19 -19.69 10.75
C LEU A 400 -0.23 -18.92 9.49
N PHE A 401 -1.38 -19.30 8.91
CA PHE A 401 -1.93 -18.59 7.76
C PHE A 401 -2.18 -17.12 8.09
N PHE A 402 -2.67 -16.81 9.30
CA PHE A 402 -2.89 -15.44 9.74
C PHE A 402 -1.58 -14.64 9.75
N GLY A 403 -0.54 -15.18 10.37
CA GLY A 403 0.76 -14.51 10.43
C GLY A 403 1.42 -14.33 9.06
N LEU A 404 1.34 -15.34 8.20
CA LEU A 404 1.82 -15.26 6.82
C LEU A 404 1.08 -14.20 6.01
N PHE A 405 -0.25 -14.16 6.13
CA PHE A 405 -1.07 -13.18 5.44
C PHE A 405 -0.82 -11.76 5.99
N TYR A 406 -0.63 -11.62 7.30
CA TYR A 406 -0.26 -10.37 7.94
C TYR A 406 1.05 -9.79 7.36
N ALA A 407 2.09 -10.62 7.26
CA ALA A 407 3.37 -10.22 6.67
C ALA A 407 3.22 -9.88 5.18
N TRP A 408 2.51 -10.71 4.41
CA TRP A 408 2.21 -10.46 2.99
C TRP A 408 1.41 -9.19 2.73
N TYR A 409 0.45 -8.87 3.61
CA TYR A 409 -0.38 -7.68 3.49
C TYR A 409 0.45 -6.40 3.63
N LEU A 410 1.47 -6.43 4.51
CA LEU A 410 2.39 -5.32 4.73
C LEU A 410 3.40 -5.20 3.59
N ASP A 411 3.96 -6.32 3.15
CA ASP A 411 4.86 -6.39 2.01
C ASP A 411 4.72 -7.76 1.33
N ASN A 412 4.37 -7.74 0.04
CA ASN A 412 4.11 -8.95 -0.73
C ASN A 412 5.35 -9.85 -0.89
N VAL A 413 6.55 -9.33 -0.66
CA VAL A 413 7.81 -10.08 -0.66
C VAL A 413 7.88 -11.06 0.53
N PHE A 414 7.27 -10.73 1.67
CA PHE A 414 7.43 -11.49 2.92
C PHE A 414 6.63 -12.79 3.03
N ALA A 415 5.86 -13.18 2.00
CA ALA A 415 5.32 -14.53 1.89
C ALA A 415 5.03 -14.91 0.41
N PRO A 416 6.05 -15.35 -0.35
CA PRO A 416 5.89 -15.70 -1.76
C PRO A 416 4.84 -16.79 -2.01
N ASN A 417 4.63 -17.67 -1.03
CA ASN A 417 3.59 -18.69 -1.05
C ASN A 417 2.16 -18.10 -0.99
N ILE A 418 1.97 -16.97 -0.29
CA ILE A 418 0.71 -16.23 -0.30
C ILE A 418 0.57 -15.48 -1.63
N GLU A 419 1.64 -14.84 -2.12
CA GLU A 419 1.63 -14.14 -3.41
C GLU A 419 1.28 -15.09 -4.58
N TYR A 420 1.90 -16.27 -4.62
CA TYR A 420 1.59 -17.30 -5.60
C TYR A 420 0.11 -17.69 -5.54
N LYS A 421 -0.42 -17.88 -4.31
CA LYS A 421 -1.86 -18.11 -4.14
C LYS A 421 -2.60 -16.94 -4.75
N MET A 422 -2.32 -15.69 -4.38
CA MET A 422 -3.04 -14.48 -4.83
C MET A 422 -3.00 -14.19 -6.33
N SER A 423 -2.07 -14.76 -7.09
CA SER A 423 -1.96 -14.58 -8.55
C SER A 423 -3.28 -14.73 -9.34
N ILE A 424 -4.20 -15.61 -8.91
CA ILE A 424 -5.52 -15.78 -9.56
C ILE A 424 -6.32 -14.48 -9.64
N MET A 425 -6.09 -13.54 -8.70
CA MET A 425 -6.81 -12.26 -8.64
C MET A 425 -6.39 -11.30 -9.75
N ARG A 426 -5.25 -11.56 -10.40
CA ARG A 426 -4.78 -10.77 -11.55
C ARG A 426 -5.50 -11.12 -12.85
N ASN A 427 -6.21 -12.25 -12.88
CA ASN A 427 -6.93 -12.72 -14.05
C ASN A 427 -8.37 -12.18 -14.07
N ARG A 428 -8.89 -11.92 -15.27
CA ARG A 428 -10.31 -11.58 -15.46
C ARG A 428 -11.16 -12.79 -15.08
N VAL A 429 -11.98 -12.65 -14.05
CA VAL A 429 -12.86 -13.73 -13.59
C VAL A 429 -13.97 -13.91 -14.62
N THR A 430 -14.13 -15.14 -15.11
CA THR A 430 -15.26 -15.52 -15.97
C THR A 430 -16.25 -16.34 -15.16
N ASP A 431 -17.54 -16.19 -15.44
CA ASP A 431 -18.61 -16.95 -14.76
C ASP A 431 -18.74 -18.39 -15.27
N LEU A 432 -17.87 -18.80 -16.20
CA LEU A 432 -17.85 -20.14 -16.78
C LEU A 432 -17.45 -21.21 -15.74
N ILE A 433 -16.67 -20.84 -14.72
CA ILE A 433 -16.20 -21.75 -13.67
C ILE A 433 -16.57 -21.17 -12.29
N PRO A 434 -17.71 -21.56 -11.70
CA PRO A 434 -18.21 -21.01 -10.44
C PRO A 434 -17.23 -21.14 -9.26
N GLU A 435 -16.38 -22.16 -9.26
CA GLU A 435 -15.37 -22.35 -8.22
C GLU A 435 -14.29 -21.25 -8.26
N GLN A 436 -13.87 -20.81 -9.45
CA GLN A 436 -12.90 -19.73 -9.58
C GLN A 436 -13.45 -18.41 -9.03
N ALA A 437 -14.72 -18.11 -9.32
CA ALA A 437 -15.41 -16.94 -8.76
C ALA A 437 -15.47 -17.01 -7.23
N ARG A 438 -15.80 -18.18 -6.64
CA ARG A 438 -15.79 -18.39 -5.18
C ARG A 438 -14.39 -18.20 -4.56
N ILE A 439 -13.35 -18.70 -5.21
CA ILE A 439 -11.95 -18.55 -4.75
C ILE A 439 -11.55 -17.06 -4.75
N VAL A 440 -11.87 -16.33 -5.83
CA VAL A 440 -11.56 -14.91 -5.94
C VAL A 440 -12.34 -14.10 -4.91
N GLY A 441 -13.64 -14.38 -4.74
CA GLY A 441 -14.49 -13.77 -3.72
C GLY A 441 -13.89 -13.92 -2.32
N ARG A 442 -13.61 -15.15 -1.90
CA ARG A 442 -13.02 -15.42 -0.58
C ARG A 442 -11.71 -14.68 -0.34
N ARG A 443 -10.86 -14.55 -1.38
CA ARG A 443 -9.59 -13.81 -1.25
C ARG A 443 -9.79 -12.32 -1.13
N ARG A 444 -10.72 -11.74 -1.91
CA ARG A 444 -11.14 -10.34 -1.72
C ARG A 444 -11.67 -10.11 -0.30
N ASP A 445 -12.47 -11.04 0.21
CA ASP A 445 -13.01 -10.97 1.56
C ASP A 445 -11.90 -11.12 2.62
N THR A 446 -10.88 -11.96 2.38
CA THR A 446 -9.72 -12.07 3.27
C THR A 446 -8.90 -10.78 3.28
N ILE A 447 -8.64 -10.18 2.12
CA ILE A 447 -7.96 -8.88 2.01
C ILE A 447 -8.76 -7.80 2.73
N ARG A 448 -10.09 -7.77 2.53
CA ARG A 448 -10.99 -6.84 3.21
C ARG A 448 -10.97 -7.03 4.72
N PHE A 449 -10.99 -8.27 5.20
CA PHE A 449 -10.90 -8.60 6.61
C PHE A 449 -9.60 -8.03 7.23
N PHE A 450 -8.44 -8.30 6.62
CA PHE A 450 -7.18 -7.75 7.13
C PHE A 450 -7.15 -6.22 7.07
N ARG A 451 -7.65 -5.62 5.98
CA ARG A 451 -7.75 -4.18 5.84
C ARG A 451 -8.58 -3.54 6.95
N GLU A 452 -9.79 -4.01 7.16
CA GLU A 452 -10.79 -3.35 8.00
C GLU A 452 -10.69 -3.76 9.47
N ARG A 453 -10.45 -5.04 9.74
CA ARG A 453 -10.47 -5.60 11.11
C ARG A 453 -9.10 -5.67 11.75
N VAL A 454 -8.05 -5.92 10.95
CA VAL A 454 -6.67 -6.02 11.45
C VAL A 454 -5.99 -4.65 11.41
N PHE A 455 -5.84 -4.05 10.23
CA PHE A 455 -5.11 -2.79 10.06
C PHE A 455 -5.96 -1.53 10.21
N ARG A 456 -7.28 -1.69 10.38
CA ARG A 456 -8.27 -0.60 10.54
C ARG A 456 -8.14 0.50 9.47
N GLN A 457 -7.82 0.10 8.25
CA GLN A 457 -7.75 0.97 7.08
C GLN A 457 -9.18 1.18 6.55
N ARG A 458 -9.68 2.41 6.58
CA ARG A 458 -10.97 2.74 5.96
C ARG A 458 -10.79 2.93 4.45
N VAL A 459 -11.62 2.27 3.66
CA VAL A 459 -11.80 2.63 2.25
C VAL A 459 -12.65 3.90 2.22
N PRO A 460 -12.32 4.93 1.41
CA PRO A 460 -13.29 5.98 1.14
C PRO A 460 -14.56 5.31 0.59
N GLN A 461 -15.69 5.45 1.28
CA GLN A 461 -16.99 5.15 0.69
C GLN A 461 -17.14 6.03 -0.56
N PHE A 462 -16.86 5.47 -1.73
CA PHE A 462 -17.37 6.01 -2.97
C PHE A 462 -18.85 5.63 -2.97
N SER A 463 -19.73 6.63 -2.92
CA SER A 463 -21.17 6.35 -2.89
C SER A 463 -21.51 5.52 -4.12
N GLU A 464 -22.11 4.35 -3.92
CA GLU A 464 -22.81 3.59 -4.95
C GLU A 464 -24.07 4.34 -5.39
N LYS A 465 -23.89 5.55 -5.92
CA LYS A 465 -24.87 6.25 -6.73
C LYS A 465 -24.33 6.29 -8.15
N LEU A 466 -24.34 5.13 -8.79
CA LEU A 466 -24.45 5.09 -10.24
C LEU A 466 -25.93 5.37 -10.58
N PRO A 467 -26.24 6.38 -11.42
CA PRO A 467 -27.50 6.41 -12.15
C PRO A 467 -27.59 5.29 -13.19
#